data_AF-A0A133XV85-F1
#
_entry.id   AF-A0A133XV85-F1
#
_cell.length_a   1.000
_cell.length_b   1.000
_cell.length_c   1.000
_cell.angle_alpha   90.00
_cell.angle_beta   90.00
_cell.angle_gamma   90.00
#
_symmetry.space_group_name_H-M   'P 1'
#
loop_
_entity.id
_entity.type
_entity.pdbx_description
1 polymer ?
#
loop_
_entity_poly.entity_id
_entity_poly.type
_entity_poly.pdbx_seq_one_letter_code
_entity_poly.pdbx_strand_id
1 'polypeptide(L)' 'MQEEKRRRGRPATGRVRDARLVIRATREEKDFFKAQAAEHHLTLTDYFLMLAKKK' A
#
# COMPACT_ATOMS: atom_id res chain seq x y z
N MET A 1 8.53 24.48 14.62
CA MET A 1 7.07 24.24 14.49
C MET A 1 6.81 22.80 14.87
N GLN A 2 6.00 22.53 15.90
CA GLN A 2 5.58 21.17 16.24
C GLN A 2 4.59 20.69 15.18
N GLU A 3 4.90 19.61 14.48
CA GLU A 3 3.97 19.02 13.51
C GLU A 3 2.66 18.62 14.21
N GLU A 4 1.55 19.15 13.71
CA GLU A 4 0.23 18.90 14.24
C GLU A 4 -0.11 17.40 14.13
N LYS A 5 -0.18 16.70 15.27
CA LYS A 5 -0.51 15.27 15.30
C LYS A 5 -1.89 15.06 14.66
N ARG A 6 -1.94 14.17 13.66
CA ARG A 6 -3.14 13.88 12.86
C ARG A 6 -4.31 13.48 13.78
N ARG A 7 -5.50 14.05 13.54
CA ARG A 7 -6.74 13.66 14.24
C ARG A 7 -7.00 12.16 14.03
N ARG A 8 -7.31 11.44 15.13
CA ARG A 8 -7.66 10.01 15.10
C ARG A 8 -8.84 9.80 14.13
N GLY A 9 -8.72 8.82 13.23
CA GLY A 9 -9.74 8.52 12.20
C GLY A 9 -9.48 9.12 10.82
N ARG A 10 -8.47 9.99 10.63
CA ARG A 10 -8.08 10.43 9.28
C ARG A 10 -7.22 9.33 8.62
N PRO A 11 -7.67 8.70 7.51
CA PRO A 11 -6.80 7.83 6.74
C PRO A 11 -5.57 8.62 6.29
N ALA A 12 -4.39 8.02 6.41
CA ALA A 12 -3.10 8.70 6.27
C ALA A 12 -2.88 9.43 4.92
N THR A 13 -3.72 9.17 3.92
CA THR A 13 -3.58 9.61 2.52
C THR A 13 -4.86 10.16 1.88
N GLY A 14 -5.95 10.39 2.64
CA GLY A 14 -7.23 10.89 2.08
C GLY A 14 -7.93 9.92 1.11
N ARG A 15 -7.41 8.70 0.95
CA ARG A 15 -7.97 7.67 0.09
C ARG A 15 -9.07 6.91 0.84
N VAL A 16 -10.30 6.98 0.33
CA VAL A 16 -11.38 6.08 0.77
C VAL A 16 -11.20 4.77 0.02
N ARG A 17 -10.60 3.77 0.68
CA ARG A 17 -10.63 2.37 0.23
C ARG A 17 -11.71 1.68 1.04
N ASP A 18 -12.83 1.38 0.38
CA ASP A 18 -14.06 0.81 0.94
C ASP A 18 -14.07 -0.73 0.92
N ALA A 19 -13.20 -1.35 0.12
CA ALA A 19 -13.06 -2.80 0.02
C ALA A 19 -11.73 -3.32 0.60
N ARG A 20 -11.79 -4.51 1.23
CA ARG A 20 -10.62 -5.23 1.73
C ARG A 20 -10.32 -6.44 0.86
N LEU A 21 -9.09 -6.54 0.36
CA LEU A 21 -8.55 -7.72 -0.31
C LEU A 21 -7.60 -8.46 0.63
N VAL A 22 -7.74 -9.78 0.75
CA VAL A 22 -6.82 -10.63 1.53
C VAL A 22 -6.21 -11.67 0.60
N ILE A 23 -4.87 -11.71 0.55
CA ILE A 23 -4.11 -12.69 -0.23
C ILE A 23 -3.35 -13.58 0.75
N ARG A 24 -3.46 -14.90 0.58
CA ARG A 24 -2.60 -15.87 1.26
C ARG A 24 -1.34 -16.02 0.42
N ALA A 25 -0.20 -15.76 1.04
CA ALA A 25 1.11 -15.85 0.42
C ALA A 25 2.12 -16.35 1.45
N THR A 26 3.15 -17.03 0.98
CA THR A 26 4.30 -17.44 1.79
C THR A 26 5.12 -16.23 2.22
N ARG A 27 6.10 -16.44 3.10
CA ARG A 27 6.99 -15.36 3.54
C ARG A 27 7.86 -14.85 2.39
N GLU A 28 8.39 -15.77 1.57
CA GLU A 28 9.25 -15.46 0.43
C GLU A 28 8.53 -14.60 -0.61
N GLU A 29 7.28 -14.97 -0.93
CA GLU A 29 6.44 -14.19 -1.86
C GLU A 29 6.17 -12.78 -1.32
N LYS A 30 5.90 -12.64 -0.02
CA LYS A 30 5.68 -11.33 0.61
C LYS A 30 6.92 -10.45 0.54
N ASP A 31 8.09 -11.02 0.78
CA ASP A 31 9.34 -10.28 0.76
C ASP A 31 9.71 -9.87 -0.67
N PHE A 32 9.47 -10.75 -1.65
CA PHE A 32 9.57 -10.42 -3.07
C PHE A 32 8.68 -9.22 -3.46
N PHE A 33 7.39 -9.25 -3.13
CA PHE A 33 6.48 -8.15 -3.49
C PHE A 33 6.83 -6.84 -2.80
N LYS A 34 7.36 -6.89 -1.56
CA LYS A 34 7.83 -5.69 -0.86
C LYS A 34 9.05 -5.09 -1.54
N ALA A 35 10.01 -5.91 -1.94
CA ALA A 35 11.20 -5.46 -2.64
C ALA A 35 10.81 -4.77 -3.96
N GLN A 36 9.94 -5.41 -4.74
CA GLN A 36 9.41 -4.85 -5.98
C GLN A 36 8.66 -3.52 -5.75
N ALA A 37 7.79 -3.44 -4.75
CA ALA A 37 7.10 -2.20 -4.44
C ALA A 37 8.07 -1.06 -4.04
N ALA A 38 9.16 -1.40 -3.32
CA ALA A 38 10.18 -0.45 -2.92
C ALA A 38 11.00 0.08 -4.12
N GLU A 39 11.36 -0.78 -5.07
CA GLU A 39 12.04 -0.38 -6.32
C GLU A 39 11.22 0.64 -7.11
N HIS A 40 9.89 0.53 -7.07
CA HIS A 40 8.99 1.47 -7.73
C HIS A 40 8.60 2.68 -6.86
N HIS A 41 9.14 2.82 -5.64
CA HIS A 41 8.77 3.84 -4.65
C HIS A 41 7.26 3.89 -4.34
N LEU A 42 6.59 2.74 -4.39
CA LEU A 42 5.16 2.61 -4.15
C LEU A 42 4.86 1.82 -2.89
N THR A 43 3.66 2.02 -2.34
CA THR A 43 3.13 1.09 -1.35
C THR A 43 2.78 -0.23 -2.03
N LEU A 44 2.85 -1.34 -1.31
CA LEU A 44 2.48 -2.66 -1.84
C LEU A 44 1.11 -2.66 -2.54
N THR A 45 0.12 -2.00 -1.94
CA THR A 45 -1.22 -1.87 -2.56
C THR A 45 -1.20 -1.04 -3.83
N ASP A 46 -0.46 0.07 -3.86
CA ASP A 46 -0.38 0.91 -5.06
C ASP A 46 0.38 0.21 -6.19
N TYR A 47 1.41 -0.58 -5.84
CA TYR A 47 2.12 -1.42 -6.78
C TYR A 47 1.20 -2.45 -7.42
N PHE A 48 0.39 -3.17 -6.63
CA PHE A 48 -0.62 -4.09 -7.16
C PHE A 48 -1.64 -3.40 -8.08
N LEU A 49 -2.12 -2.21 -7.70
CA LEU A 49 -3.03 -1.44 -8.53
C LEU A 49 -2.38 -0.96 -9.82
N MET A 50 -1.10 -0.59 -9.78
CA MET A 50 -0.33 -0.19 -10.96
C MET A 50 -0.20 -1.35 -11.95
N LEU A 51 0.17 -2.55 -11.46
CA LEU A 51 0.23 -3.75 -12.28
C LEU A 51 -1.14 -4.11 -12.88
N ALA A 52 -2.20 -4.09 -12.08
CA ALA A 52 -3.55 -4.45 -12.54
C ALA A 52 -4.14 -3.45 -13.57
N LYS A 53 -3.69 -2.20 -13.56
CA LYS A 53 -4.11 -1.17 -14.53
C LYS A 53 -3.36 -1.22 -15.85
N LYS A 54 -2.19 -1.87 -15.89
CA LYS A 54 -1.39 -2.03 -17.10
C LYS A 54 -2.03 -3.11 -17.97
N LYS A 55 -3.07 -2.71 -18.72
CA LYS A 55 -3.65 -3.47 -19.84
C LYS A 55 -2.95 -3.09 -21.14
#